data_AF-A0A672QWK4-F1
#
_entry.id   AF-A0A672QWK4-F1
#
_cell.length_a   1.000
_cell.length_b   1.000
_cell.length_c   1.000
_cell.angle_alpha   90.00
_cell.angle_beta   90.00
_cell.angle_gamma   90.00
#
_symmetry.space_group_name_H-M   'P 1'
#
loop_
_entity.id
_entity.type
_entity.pdbx_description
1 polymer ?
#
loop_
_entity_poly.entity_id
_entity_poly.type
_entity_poly.pdbx_seq_one_letter_code
_entity_poly.pdbx_strand_id
1 'polypeptide(L)'
;MQSTANYLWMMSDLLGQGATANVYRGRHKKTGDLYAVKVFNNLSFLRPLDVQMREFEVLKKLNHKNIVKLFAVEEEHPDMYERAVLRKDHQKKYGATVDLWSIGVTFYHAATGSLPFRPFEGPRRNKEVMYKIITEKPSGAISGHQKFENGKIEWSSEMPISCSLSKGLQSLLTPVLANILEADQEKCWGFDQFFAETSEILHRIVVYVFSLQQATLHHVYIHTYNTANLFQELLFRRTNITPSHQDFLYEGQRLVLDPNRQAQTFPKTSRENPIMLLSRDPVNTVGLLFEDPSPPKVQPRYDLDLDASYAKTFAGDVGYLWKTSDSLLLYQELVRKGVRGLIELIRDEYSETAHKKTEVIHMCNYCSQTLERTEQLCDALMQGNLLLAEYDEIRDMRKKVMRLSSSLGSMEQTLQDISSMFLSGGSLTDTWTQQVGTHPEDRNVEKIKVLLDAISSIYQQFKKDKAERRLPYNEEQIHKFDKQKLVLHATKARALFTDECAMKYRLFISKSEEWMKKFHHVRKHLLSLTGQFSSMEQEVTLLVQRVYKLLEQLPQKIVPMTSGGIKPQAYLSPNTLVEMTLGMKKLKEEMEGVVKELAENNLFLERFGTLTVDVDRM
;
A
#
# COMPACT_ATOMS: atom_id res chain seq x y z
N MET A 1 -0.22 -55.04 -12.87
CA MET A 1 -1.09 -54.17 -13.69
C MET A 1 -2.52 -54.60 -13.42
N GLN A 2 -3.44 -53.67 -13.19
CA GLN A 2 -4.88 -53.95 -12.99
C GLN A 2 -5.68 -53.20 -14.06
N SER A 3 -6.92 -53.64 -14.32
CA SER A 3 -7.78 -52.99 -15.31
C SER A 3 -9.25 -53.29 -15.12
N THR A 4 -10.10 -52.37 -15.57
CA THR A 4 -11.56 -52.55 -15.75
C THR A 4 -11.89 -52.65 -17.24
N ALA A 5 -13.17 -52.57 -17.62
CA ALA A 5 -13.58 -52.56 -19.02
C ALA A 5 -12.89 -51.44 -19.83
N ASN A 6 -12.82 -50.21 -19.30
CA ASN A 6 -12.31 -49.06 -20.05
C ASN A 6 -11.01 -48.46 -19.50
N TYR A 7 -10.55 -48.85 -18.32
CA TYR A 7 -9.36 -48.24 -17.68
C TYR A 7 -8.30 -49.28 -17.31
N LEU A 8 -7.04 -48.86 -17.27
CA LEU A 8 -5.91 -49.66 -16.78
C LEU A 8 -4.96 -48.83 -15.92
N TRP A 9 -4.31 -49.44 -14.93
CA TRP A 9 -3.33 -48.78 -14.07
C TRP A 9 -2.25 -49.74 -13.56
N MET A 10 -1.12 -49.16 -13.14
CA MET A 10 -0.03 -49.89 -12.49
C MET A 10 -0.12 -49.70 -10.98
N MET A 11 0.15 -50.76 -10.21
CA MET A 11 0.11 -50.69 -8.74
C MET A 11 1.24 -49.82 -8.16
N SER A 12 2.31 -49.62 -8.93
CA SER A 12 3.39 -48.68 -8.62
C SER A 12 2.96 -47.22 -8.71
N ASP A 13 1.91 -46.92 -9.47
CA ASP A 13 1.47 -45.56 -9.78
C ASP A 13 0.43 -45.06 -8.78
N LEU A 14 0.70 -45.32 -7.48
CA LEU A 14 -0.16 -44.93 -6.37
C LEU A 14 -0.09 -43.41 -6.16
N LEU A 15 -1.24 -42.74 -6.23
CA LEU A 15 -1.40 -41.31 -5.96
C LEU A 15 -1.80 -41.03 -4.51
N GLY A 16 -2.57 -41.92 -3.89
CA GLY A 16 -3.03 -41.74 -2.51
C GLY A 16 -3.51 -43.05 -1.89
N GLN A 17 -3.26 -43.20 -0.59
CA GLN A 17 -3.67 -44.37 0.19
C GLN A 17 -4.59 -43.92 1.33
N GLY A 18 -5.72 -44.60 1.47
CA GLY A 18 -6.67 -44.40 2.55
C GLY A 18 -7.07 -45.72 3.19
N ALA A 19 -7.77 -45.64 4.32
CA ALA A 19 -8.24 -46.83 5.03
C ALA A 19 -9.24 -47.68 4.22
N THR A 20 -9.98 -47.06 3.30
CA THR A 20 -11.06 -47.69 2.52
C THR A 20 -10.75 -47.84 1.03
N ALA A 21 -9.72 -47.17 0.51
CA ALA A 21 -9.41 -47.20 -0.90
C ALA A 21 -7.98 -46.74 -1.17
N ASN A 22 -7.46 -47.19 -2.31
CA ASN A 22 -6.24 -46.67 -2.92
C ASN A 22 -6.60 -45.92 -4.19
N VAL A 23 -5.89 -44.85 -4.49
CA VAL A 23 -6.07 -44.04 -5.70
C VAL A 23 -4.83 -44.19 -6.55
N TYR A 24 -4.98 -44.61 -7.80
CA TYR A 24 -3.90 -44.83 -8.75
C TYR A 24 -4.00 -43.88 -9.94
N ARG A 25 -2.87 -43.59 -10.57
CA ARG A 25 -2.84 -42.95 -11.89
C ARG A 25 -3.11 -44.03 -12.93
N GLY A 26 -4.28 -43.96 -13.56
CA GLY A 26 -4.69 -44.85 -14.64
C GLY A 26 -4.81 -44.12 -15.97
N ARG A 27 -5.09 -44.90 -17.01
CA ARG A 27 -5.37 -44.42 -18.36
C ARG A 27 -6.64 -45.05 -18.90
N HIS A 28 -7.39 -44.27 -19.68
CA HIS A 28 -8.47 -44.82 -20.48
C HIS A 28 -7.90 -45.62 -21.66
N LYS A 29 -8.35 -46.87 -21.83
CA LYS A 29 -7.80 -47.87 -22.77
C LYS A 29 -7.83 -47.41 -24.22
N LYS A 30 -8.86 -46.66 -24.63
CA LYS A 30 -9.06 -46.23 -26.02
C LYS A 30 -8.42 -44.89 -26.34
N THR A 31 -8.51 -43.93 -25.44
CA THR A 31 -8.07 -42.54 -25.69
C THR A 31 -6.67 -42.25 -25.15
N GLY A 32 -6.19 -43.05 -24.18
CA GLY A 32 -4.90 -42.82 -23.52
C GLY A 32 -4.92 -41.73 -22.46
N ASP A 33 -6.05 -41.03 -22.29
CA ASP A 33 -6.24 -39.95 -21.32
C ASP A 33 -6.01 -40.44 -19.89
N LEU A 34 -5.41 -39.57 -19.07
CA LEU A 34 -5.06 -39.88 -17.68
C LEU A 34 -6.25 -39.65 -16.74
N TYR A 35 -6.44 -40.59 -15.81
CA TYR A 35 -7.48 -40.54 -14.78
C TYR A 35 -6.93 -40.95 -13.42
N ALA A 36 -7.57 -40.48 -12.35
CA ALA A 36 -7.37 -41.00 -11.01
C ALA A 36 -8.36 -42.16 -10.77
N VAL A 37 -7.86 -43.38 -10.66
CA VAL A 37 -8.67 -44.58 -10.44
C VAL A 37 -8.69 -44.89 -8.96
N LYS A 38 -9.85 -44.72 -8.32
CA LYS A 38 -10.04 -45.06 -6.90
C LYS A 38 -10.54 -46.50 -6.78
N VAL A 39 -9.68 -47.39 -6.30
CA VAL A 39 -9.96 -48.81 -6.07
C VAL A 39 -10.27 -49.03 -4.59
N PHE A 40 -11.47 -49.51 -4.33
CA PHE A 40 -11.99 -49.82 -3.01
C PHE A 40 -11.39 -51.12 -2.47
N ASN A 41 -11.02 -51.15 -1.18
CA ASN A 41 -10.44 -52.34 -0.55
C ASN A 41 -11.51 -53.17 0.19
N ASN A 42 -11.17 -54.38 0.66
CA ASN A 42 -12.09 -55.28 1.37
C ASN A 42 -12.81 -54.60 2.55
N LEU A 43 -12.13 -53.69 3.26
CA LEU A 43 -12.71 -52.96 4.40
C LEU A 43 -13.82 -52.01 3.99
N SER A 44 -13.77 -51.46 2.78
CA SER A 44 -14.83 -50.57 2.29
C SER A 44 -16.11 -51.30 1.93
N PHE A 45 -16.02 -52.57 1.51
CA PHE A 45 -17.16 -53.45 1.28
C PHE A 45 -17.86 -53.90 2.57
N LEU A 46 -17.26 -53.67 3.74
CA LEU A 46 -17.93 -53.83 5.03
C LEU A 46 -19.02 -52.77 5.27
N ARG A 47 -19.04 -51.67 4.48
CA ARG A 47 -20.09 -50.66 4.55
C ARG A 47 -21.35 -51.15 3.82
N PRO A 48 -22.57 -50.88 4.32
CA PRO A 48 -23.80 -51.29 3.63
C PRO A 48 -23.82 -50.80 2.18
N LEU A 49 -24.20 -51.67 1.25
CA LEU A 49 -24.22 -51.36 -0.19
C LEU A 49 -25.03 -50.09 -0.47
N ASP A 50 -26.16 -49.91 0.20
CA ASP A 50 -27.02 -48.72 0.08
C ASP A 50 -26.34 -47.41 0.49
N VAL A 51 -25.35 -47.46 1.39
CA VAL A 51 -24.56 -46.27 1.78
C VAL A 51 -23.55 -45.94 0.68
N GLN A 52 -22.87 -46.95 0.13
CA GLN A 52 -21.90 -46.78 -0.96
C GLN A 52 -22.57 -46.27 -2.24
N MET A 53 -23.72 -46.85 -2.60
CA MET A 53 -24.50 -46.44 -3.76
C MET A 53 -25.01 -45.00 -3.62
N ARG A 54 -25.45 -44.59 -2.42
CA ARG A 54 -25.82 -43.19 -2.16
C ARG A 54 -24.64 -42.23 -2.33
N GLU A 55 -23.45 -42.58 -1.85
CA GLU A 55 -22.24 -41.76 -2.07
C GLU A 55 -21.97 -41.57 -3.57
N PHE A 56 -22.04 -42.64 -4.37
CA PHE A 56 -21.83 -42.56 -5.83
C PHE A 56 -22.89 -41.73 -6.53
N GLU A 57 -24.17 -41.91 -6.19
CA GLU A 57 -25.26 -41.15 -6.80
C GLU A 57 -25.19 -39.65 -6.48
N VAL A 58 -24.72 -39.27 -5.29
CA VAL A 58 -24.43 -37.86 -4.97
C VAL A 58 -23.26 -37.36 -5.83
N LEU A 59 -22.14 -38.08 -5.85
CA LEU A 59 -20.94 -37.66 -6.62
C LEU A 59 -21.19 -37.56 -8.13
N LYS A 60 -22.02 -38.44 -8.70
CA LYS A 60 -22.42 -38.39 -10.12
C LYS A 60 -23.20 -37.12 -10.48
N LYS A 61 -23.98 -36.59 -9.54
CA LYS A 61 -24.78 -35.37 -9.74
C LYS A 61 -23.96 -34.08 -9.61
N LEU A 62 -22.79 -34.13 -8.99
CA LEU A 62 -21.94 -32.96 -8.78
C LEU A 62 -21.20 -32.59 -10.07
N ASN A 63 -21.44 -31.37 -10.56
CA ASN A 63 -20.75 -30.81 -11.71
C ASN A 63 -20.42 -29.34 -11.44
N HIS A 64 -19.25 -29.08 -10.86
CA HIS A 64 -18.80 -27.73 -10.53
C HIS A 64 -17.28 -27.64 -10.62
N LYS A 65 -16.76 -26.46 -11.01
CA LYS A 65 -15.32 -26.23 -11.20
C LYS A 65 -14.46 -26.48 -9.95
N ASN A 66 -15.04 -26.40 -8.76
CA ASN A 66 -14.36 -26.62 -7.48
C ASN A 66 -14.57 -28.03 -6.89
N ILE A 67 -15.15 -28.97 -7.65
CA ILE A 67 -15.37 -30.36 -7.23
C ILE A 67 -14.71 -31.30 -8.24
N VAL A 68 -13.95 -32.29 -7.75
CA VAL A 68 -13.35 -33.33 -8.61
C VAL A 68 -14.47 -34.17 -9.23
N LYS A 69 -14.56 -34.18 -10.56
CA LYS A 69 -15.62 -34.85 -11.30
C LYS A 69 -15.48 -36.37 -11.24
N LEU A 70 -16.57 -37.06 -10.93
CA LEU A 70 -16.69 -38.50 -11.10
C LEU A 70 -17.12 -38.79 -12.55
N PHE A 71 -16.25 -39.45 -13.32
CA PHE A 71 -16.53 -39.78 -14.73
C PHE A 71 -17.32 -41.07 -14.89
N ALA A 72 -16.92 -42.12 -14.16
CA ALA A 72 -17.52 -43.44 -14.26
C ALA A 72 -17.30 -44.21 -12.94
N VAL A 73 -18.14 -45.23 -12.74
CA VAL A 73 -17.95 -46.27 -11.73
C VAL A 73 -17.93 -47.59 -12.51
N GLU A 74 -16.84 -48.36 -12.38
CA GLU A 74 -16.65 -49.63 -13.08
C GLU A 74 -16.22 -50.70 -12.08
N GLU A 75 -16.57 -51.95 -12.37
CA GLU A 75 -16.15 -53.11 -11.58
C GLU A 75 -14.81 -53.66 -12.12
N GLU A 76 -13.96 -54.11 -11.20
CA GLU A 76 -12.81 -54.95 -11.54
C GLU A 76 -13.33 -56.37 -11.89
N HIS A 77 -12.62 -57.12 -12.75
CA HIS A 77 -13.10 -58.43 -13.23
C HIS A 77 -13.49 -59.41 -12.09
N PRO A 78 -14.46 -60.32 -12.30
CA PRO A 78 -15.45 -60.76 -11.30
C PRO A 78 -15.01 -61.83 -10.28
N ASP A 79 -13.73 -61.93 -9.89
CA ASP A 79 -13.26 -62.97 -8.97
C ASP A 79 -12.83 -62.41 -7.61
N MET A 80 -13.78 -61.84 -6.86
CA MET A 80 -13.79 -61.91 -5.39
C MET A 80 -15.06 -61.29 -4.82
N TYR A 81 -15.68 -61.97 -3.85
CA TYR A 81 -16.27 -61.46 -2.59
C TYR A 81 -17.60 -62.16 -2.25
N GLU A 82 -17.53 -63.05 -1.25
CA GLU A 82 -18.69 -63.47 -0.45
C GLU A 82 -18.41 -63.19 1.05
N ARG A 83 -19.40 -62.57 1.71
CA ARG A 83 -19.71 -62.53 3.16
C ARG A 83 -18.72 -61.89 4.16
N ALA A 84 -19.21 -60.90 4.92
CA ALA A 84 -19.73 -61.07 6.30
C ALA A 84 -19.98 -59.70 6.98
N VAL A 85 -21.06 -59.61 7.77
CA VAL A 85 -21.54 -58.40 8.47
C VAL A 85 -21.41 -58.59 9.97
N LEU A 86 -20.76 -57.64 10.66
CA LEU A 86 -20.95 -57.38 12.10
C LEU A 86 -20.85 -55.87 12.39
N ARG A 87 -21.77 -55.37 13.22
CA ARG A 87 -21.98 -53.94 13.55
C ARG A 87 -21.25 -53.54 14.84
N LYS A 88 -20.87 -52.25 14.91
CA LYS A 88 -20.91 -51.43 16.14
C LYS A 88 -21.34 -50.00 15.76
N ASP A 89 -22.44 -49.54 16.35
CA ASP A 89 -22.91 -48.16 16.24
C ASP A 89 -22.00 -47.22 17.04
N HIS A 90 -21.44 -46.21 16.38
CA HIS A 90 -20.93 -45.02 17.06
C HIS A 90 -22.00 -43.94 16.97
N GLN A 91 -22.74 -43.77 18.06
CA GLN A 91 -23.67 -42.66 18.25
C GLN A 91 -22.89 -41.36 18.45
N LYS A 92 -22.68 -40.60 17.38
CA LYS A 92 -22.57 -39.13 17.40
C LYS A 92 -22.91 -38.62 16.00
N LYS A 93 -24.08 -38.01 15.85
CA LYS A 93 -24.43 -37.26 14.64
C LYS A 93 -23.66 -35.95 14.69
N TYR A 94 -22.55 -35.88 13.96
CA TYR A 94 -21.81 -34.65 13.75
C TYR A 94 -22.65 -33.72 12.84
N GLY A 95 -22.90 -32.49 13.30
CA GLY A 95 -23.62 -31.47 12.53
C GLY A 95 -22.73 -30.83 11.46
N ALA A 96 -23.35 -30.10 10.54
CA ALA A 96 -22.66 -29.43 9.42
C ALA A 96 -21.59 -28.42 9.89
N THR A 97 -21.70 -27.88 11.11
CA THR A 97 -20.73 -26.95 11.72
C THR A 97 -19.35 -27.55 11.97
N VAL A 98 -19.21 -28.88 12.03
CA VAL A 98 -17.92 -29.56 12.17
C VAL A 98 -17.02 -29.34 10.95
N ASP A 99 -17.62 -29.16 9.77
CA ASP A 99 -16.89 -28.88 8.54
C ASP A 99 -16.23 -27.49 8.61
N LEU A 100 -16.91 -26.50 9.21
CA LEU A 100 -16.38 -25.14 9.38
C LEU A 100 -15.12 -25.11 10.27
N TRP A 101 -15.07 -25.94 11.31
CA TRP A 101 -13.86 -26.08 12.12
C TRP A 101 -12.68 -26.58 11.27
N SER A 102 -12.90 -27.62 10.46
CA SER A 102 -11.86 -28.17 9.59
C SER A 102 -11.39 -27.16 8.53
N ILE A 103 -12.31 -26.36 7.99
CA ILE A 103 -12.02 -25.24 7.09
C ILE A 103 -11.18 -24.19 7.82
N GLY A 104 -11.53 -23.80 9.04
CA GLY A 104 -10.77 -22.84 9.84
C GLY A 104 -9.35 -23.29 10.12
N VAL A 105 -9.16 -24.56 10.51
CA VAL A 105 -7.82 -25.13 10.71
C VAL A 105 -7.03 -25.13 9.41
N THR A 106 -7.67 -25.42 8.29
CA THR A 106 -7.06 -25.41 6.96
C THR A 106 -6.65 -24.00 6.53
N PHE A 107 -7.51 -23.01 6.72
CA PHE A 107 -7.22 -21.60 6.43
C PHE A 107 -6.06 -21.08 7.28
N TYR A 108 -6.07 -21.35 8.59
CA TYR A 108 -4.96 -20.96 9.46
C TYR A 108 -3.64 -21.62 9.02
N HIS A 109 -3.68 -22.91 8.70
CA HIS A 109 -2.50 -23.64 8.25
C HIS A 109 -1.97 -23.12 6.91
N ALA A 110 -2.86 -22.78 5.97
CA ALA A 110 -2.47 -22.18 4.70
C ALA A 110 -1.87 -20.77 4.88
N ALA A 111 -2.43 -19.98 5.81
CA ALA A 111 -1.98 -18.62 6.08
C ALA A 111 -0.62 -18.56 6.82
N THR A 112 -0.35 -19.52 7.72
CA THR A 112 0.79 -19.45 8.65
C THR A 112 1.84 -20.55 8.46
N GLY A 113 1.54 -21.58 7.66
CA GLY A 113 2.39 -22.77 7.54
C GLY A 113 2.44 -23.66 8.79
N SER A 114 1.65 -23.35 9.82
CA SER A 114 1.58 -24.10 11.08
C SER A 114 0.14 -24.44 11.46
N LEU A 115 -0.05 -25.51 12.22
CA LEU A 115 -1.37 -25.81 12.82
C LEU A 115 -1.71 -24.78 13.91
N PRO A 116 -2.98 -24.35 14.05
CA PRO A 116 -3.40 -23.38 15.06
C PRO A 116 -3.26 -23.91 16.50
N PHE A 117 -3.49 -25.21 16.70
CA PHE A 117 -3.49 -25.83 18.02
C PHE A 117 -2.39 -26.89 18.11
N ARG A 118 -1.42 -26.68 19.01
CA ARG A 118 -0.21 -27.52 19.10
C ARG A 118 0.17 -27.78 20.56
N PRO A 119 0.02 -29.02 21.07
CA PRO A 119 0.63 -29.41 22.33
C PRO A 119 2.15 -29.56 22.16
N PHE A 120 2.88 -29.54 23.28
CA PHE A 120 4.30 -29.89 23.29
C PHE A 120 4.45 -31.34 22.79
N GLU A 121 5.48 -31.61 21.97
CA GLU A 121 5.68 -32.86 21.20
C GLU A 121 4.73 -33.14 20.03
N GLY A 122 3.67 -32.35 19.90
CA GLY A 122 2.78 -32.35 18.74
C GLY A 122 1.50 -33.20 18.88
N PRO A 123 0.48 -32.94 18.04
CA PRO A 123 -0.91 -33.40 18.27
C PRO A 123 -1.10 -34.91 18.31
N ARG A 124 -0.22 -35.68 17.65
CA ARG A 124 -0.32 -37.15 17.60
C ARG A 124 0.25 -37.84 18.83
N ARG A 125 1.29 -37.24 19.42
CA ARG A 125 1.99 -37.78 20.59
C ARG A 125 1.22 -37.45 21.87
N ASN A 126 0.71 -36.22 21.97
CA ASN A 126 -0.01 -35.75 23.14
C ASN A 126 -1.50 -35.45 22.85
N LYS A 127 -2.29 -36.52 22.73
CA LYS A 127 -3.72 -36.43 22.41
C LYS A 127 -4.56 -35.81 23.54
N GLU A 128 -4.15 -36.02 24.78
CA GLU A 128 -4.84 -35.51 25.97
C GLU A 128 -4.75 -33.99 26.04
N VAL A 129 -3.53 -33.44 25.90
CA VAL A 129 -3.35 -31.98 25.86
C VAL A 129 -3.97 -31.39 24.60
N MET A 130 -3.95 -32.10 23.46
CA MET A 130 -4.64 -31.65 22.25
C MET A 130 -6.15 -31.50 22.50
N TYR A 131 -6.78 -32.48 23.14
CA TYR A 131 -8.19 -32.41 23.51
C TYR A 131 -8.45 -31.22 24.44
N LYS A 132 -7.62 -31.07 25.48
CA LYS A 132 -7.66 -29.93 26.41
C LYS A 132 -7.59 -28.58 25.69
N ILE A 133 -6.66 -28.43 24.75
CA ILE A 133 -6.52 -27.20 23.94
C ILE A 133 -7.83 -26.94 23.18
N ILE A 134 -8.39 -27.93 22.49
CA ILE A 134 -9.60 -27.69 21.69
C ILE A 134 -10.81 -27.34 22.57
N THR A 135 -10.97 -27.99 23.72
CA THR A 135 -12.15 -27.81 24.58
C THR A 135 -12.07 -26.58 25.50
N GLU A 136 -10.88 -26.24 26.00
CA GLU A 136 -10.68 -25.10 26.92
C GLU A 136 -10.30 -23.82 26.19
N LYS A 137 -10.31 -23.82 24.84
CA LYS A 137 -10.00 -22.66 24.02
C LYS A 137 -10.96 -21.50 24.35
N PRO A 138 -10.45 -20.31 24.74
CA PRO A 138 -11.30 -19.15 24.95
C PRO A 138 -11.94 -18.66 23.64
N SER A 139 -13.12 -18.03 23.75
CA SER A 139 -13.76 -17.38 22.61
C SER A 139 -12.87 -16.30 22.01
N GLY A 140 -12.83 -16.22 20.69
CA GLY A 140 -11.97 -15.27 19.96
C GLY A 140 -10.52 -15.71 19.74
N ALA A 141 -10.02 -16.73 20.46
CA ALA A 141 -8.67 -17.26 20.20
C ALA A 141 -8.66 -18.12 18.92
N ILE A 142 -7.69 -17.85 18.05
CA ILE A 142 -7.49 -18.55 16.77
C ILE A 142 -6.33 -19.54 16.82
N SER A 143 -5.50 -19.48 17.86
CA SER A 143 -4.38 -20.40 18.07
C SER A 143 -4.10 -20.65 19.56
N GLY A 144 -3.55 -21.82 19.85
CA GLY A 144 -3.13 -22.26 21.18
C GLY A 144 -1.87 -23.12 21.10
N HIS A 145 -0.79 -22.69 21.74
CA HIS A 145 0.51 -23.37 21.67
C HIS A 145 1.09 -23.66 23.05
N GLN A 146 1.59 -24.87 23.25
CA GLN A 146 2.36 -25.23 24.43
C GLN A 146 3.85 -25.32 24.08
N LYS A 147 4.67 -24.41 24.63
CA LYS A 147 6.09 -24.25 24.25
C LYS A 147 7.03 -25.32 24.82
N PHE A 148 6.77 -25.79 26.04
CA PHE A 148 7.60 -26.76 26.75
C PHE A 148 6.71 -27.77 27.48
N GLU A 149 7.31 -28.90 27.88
CA GLU A 149 6.60 -29.98 28.54
C GLU A 149 5.88 -29.49 29.79
N ASN A 150 4.60 -29.86 29.94
CA ASN A 150 3.74 -29.43 31.05
C ASN A 150 3.61 -27.89 31.22
N GLY A 151 4.01 -27.10 30.21
CA GLY A 151 3.85 -25.66 30.20
C GLY A 151 2.39 -25.21 30.03
N LYS A 152 2.12 -23.94 30.33
CA LYS A 152 0.82 -23.32 30.05
C LYS A 152 0.59 -23.22 28.54
N ILE A 153 -0.69 -23.24 28.14
CA ILE A 153 -1.10 -22.99 26.76
C ILE A 153 -1.11 -21.47 26.54
N GLU A 154 -0.33 -21.01 25.56
CA GLU A 154 -0.33 -19.63 25.11
C GLU A 154 -1.41 -19.45 24.04
N TRP A 155 -2.44 -18.68 24.36
CA TRP A 155 -3.54 -18.35 23.46
C TRP A 155 -3.26 -17.06 22.70
N SER A 156 -3.62 -17.01 21.42
CA SER A 156 -3.58 -15.78 20.62
C SER A 156 -4.85 -15.64 19.78
N SER A 157 -5.37 -14.42 19.74
CA SER A 157 -6.43 -13.95 18.84
C SER A 157 -5.87 -13.28 17.58
N GLU A 158 -4.55 -13.18 17.44
CA GLU A 158 -3.88 -12.54 16.31
C GLU A 158 -3.03 -13.52 15.51
N MET A 159 -2.82 -13.18 14.23
CA MET A 159 -1.90 -13.89 13.35
C MET A 159 -0.45 -13.71 13.82
N PRO A 160 0.41 -14.74 13.73
CA PRO A 160 1.82 -14.62 14.11
C PRO A 160 2.55 -13.63 13.20
N ILE A 161 3.67 -13.06 13.69
CA ILE A 161 4.50 -12.12 12.94
C ILE A 161 5.06 -12.75 11.65
N SER A 162 5.32 -14.06 11.68
CA SER A 162 5.76 -14.84 10.51
C SER A 162 4.68 -15.03 9.43
N CYS A 163 3.43 -14.61 9.67
CA CYS A 163 2.35 -14.68 8.68
C CYS A 163 2.62 -13.69 7.54
N SER A 164 2.72 -14.22 6.31
CA SER A 164 3.00 -13.41 5.12
C SER A 164 1.77 -12.66 4.56
N LEU A 165 0.57 -12.88 5.12
CA LEU A 165 -0.62 -12.13 4.71
C LEU A 165 -0.47 -10.66 5.13
N SER A 166 -0.90 -9.73 4.28
CA SER A 166 -0.88 -8.31 4.63
C SER A 166 -1.77 -8.05 5.85
N LYS A 167 -1.38 -7.08 6.70
CA LYS A 167 -2.17 -6.71 7.90
C LYS A 167 -3.64 -6.40 7.58
N GLY A 168 -3.90 -5.88 6.37
CA GLY A 168 -5.24 -5.63 5.91
C GLY A 168 -6.09 -6.87 5.64
N LEU A 169 -5.48 -7.95 5.16
CA LEU A 169 -6.18 -9.23 5.01
C LEU A 169 -6.29 -9.93 6.36
N GLN A 170 -5.27 -9.83 7.22
CA GLN A 170 -5.33 -10.36 8.59
C GLN A 170 -6.53 -9.78 9.35
N SER A 171 -6.78 -8.46 9.26
CA SER A 171 -7.93 -7.83 9.93
C SER A 171 -9.30 -8.32 9.43
N LEU A 172 -9.38 -8.83 8.19
CA LEU A 172 -10.61 -9.37 7.62
C LEU A 172 -10.76 -10.88 7.89
N LEU A 173 -9.65 -11.63 7.84
CA LEU A 173 -9.66 -13.09 7.99
C LEU A 173 -9.70 -13.54 9.46
N THR A 174 -9.07 -12.81 10.37
CA THR A 174 -9.02 -13.16 11.80
C THR A 174 -10.41 -13.29 12.43
N PRO A 175 -11.37 -12.36 12.19
CA PRO A 175 -12.75 -12.52 12.66
C PRO A 175 -13.42 -13.78 12.11
N VAL A 176 -13.23 -14.10 10.83
CA VAL A 176 -13.77 -15.33 10.23
C VAL A 176 -13.23 -16.56 10.95
N LEU A 177 -11.91 -16.62 11.15
CA LEU A 177 -11.26 -17.73 11.86
C LEU A 177 -11.76 -17.86 13.30
N ALA A 178 -11.86 -16.75 14.04
CA ALA A 178 -12.30 -16.75 15.42
C ALA A 178 -13.70 -17.33 15.60
N ASN A 179 -14.60 -17.10 14.65
CA ASN A 179 -15.98 -17.54 14.71
C ASN A 179 -16.22 -18.96 14.17
N ILE A 180 -15.40 -19.44 13.23
CA ILE A 180 -15.50 -20.83 12.73
C ILE A 180 -14.62 -21.82 13.53
N LEU A 181 -13.61 -21.32 14.24
CA LEU A 181 -12.84 -22.04 15.24
C LEU A 181 -13.43 -21.84 16.63
N GLU A 182 -14.75 -21.74 16.76
CA GLU A 182 -15.43 -21.65 18.06
C GLU A 182 -15.75 -23.05 18.61
N ALA A 183 -15.41 -23.30 19.87
CA ALA A 183 -15.62 -24.59 20.52
C ALA A 183 -17.09 -24.75 20.98
N ASP A 184 -17.72 -23.64 21.34
CA ASP A 184 -19.14 -23.55 21.66
C ASP A 184 -19.98 -23.50 20.37
N GLN A 185 -20.74 -24.56 20.12
CA GLN A 185 -21.52 -24.71 18.89
C GLN A 185 -22.64 -23.67 18.75
N GLU A 186 -23.14 -23.10 19.85
CA GLU A 186 -24.20 -22.08 19.81
C GLU A 186 -23.65 -20.71 19.36
N LYS A 187 -22.36 -20.47 19.57
CA LYS A 187 -21.66 -19.23 19.18
C LYS A 187 -20.95 -19.33 17.83
N CYS A 188 -20.76 -20.56 17.34
CA CYS A 188 -20.13 -20.82 16.05
C CYS A 188 -21.01 -20.31 14.90
N TRP A 189 -20.39 -19.75 13.87
CA TRP A 189 -21.13 -19.33 12.68
C TRP A 189 -21.77 -20.51 11.94
N GLY A 190 -22.95 -20.27 11.37
CA GLY A 190 -23.52 -21.14 10.34
C GLY A 190 -22.91 -20.89 8.96
N PHE A 191 -23.22 -21.78 8.01
CA PHE A 191 -22.71 -21.67 6.64
C PHE A 191 -23.14 -20.38 5.93
N ASP A 192 -24.37 -19.92 6.11
CA ASP A 192 -24.87 -18.72 5.42
C ASP A 192 -24.05 -17.48 5.81
N GLN A 193 -23.78 -17.31 7.11
CA GLN A 193 -22.94 -16.23 7.61
C GLN A 193 -21.49 -16.39 7.14
N PHE A 194 -20.93 -17.60 7.22
CA PHE A 194 -19.57 -17.87 6.71
C PHE A 194 -19.45 -17.52 5.21
N PHE A 195 -20.41 -17.92 4.38
CA PHE A 195 -20.41 -17.62 2.96
C PHE A 195 -20.59 -16.12 2.68
N ALA A 196 -21.47 -15.44 3.40
CA ALA A 196 -21.65 -14.00 3.28
C ALA A 196 -20.35 -13.25 3.60
N GLU A 197 -19.75 -13.53 4.76
CA GLU A 197 -18.54 -12.85 5.24
C GLU A 197 -17.31 -13.15 4.37
N THR A 198 -17.14 -14.40 3.92
CA THR A 198 -16.03 -14.74 3.00
C THR A 198 -16.24 -14.17 1.60
N SER A 199 -17.48 -14.13 1.10
CA SER A 199 -17.81 -13.49 -0.18
C SER A 199 -17.54 -12.00 -0.11
N GLU A 200 -17.89 -11.32 0.99
CA GLU A 200 -17.57 -9.92 1.23
C GLU A 200 -16.06 -9.64 1.10
N ILE A 201 -15.20 -10.53 1.61
CA ILE A 201 -13.74 -10.41 1.45
C ILE A 201 -13.32 -10.60 0.00
N LEU A 202 -13.88 -11.60 -0.69
CA LEU A 202 -13.48 -11.97 -2.05
C LEU A 202 -13.91 -10.94 -3.11
N HIS A 203 -14.97 -10.16 -2.87
CA HIS A 203 -15.44 -9.12 -3.78
C HIS A 203 -14.70 -7.78 -3.65
N ARG A 204 -13.72 -7.65 -2.74
CA ARG A 204 -12.92 -6.44 -2.57
C ARG A 204 -11.76 -6.40 -3.56
N ILE A 205 -11.54 -5.22 -4.13
CA ILE A 205 -10.30 -4.91 -4.84
C ILE A 205 -9.20 -4.54 -3.84
N VAL A 206 -7.95 -4.58 -4.28
CA VAL A 206 -6.80 -4.16 -3.48
C VAL A 206 -6.22 -2.89 -4.06
N VAL A 207 -6.11 -1.85 -3.23
CA VAL A 207 -5.38 -0.62 -3.53
C VAL A 207 -4.08 -0.61 -2.72
N TYR A 208 -2.95 -0.52 -3.40
CA TYR A 208 -1.63 -0.51 -2.78
C TYR A 208 -1.23 0.93 -2.43
N VAL A 209 -0.86 1.14 -1.17
CA VAL A 209 -0.49 2.46 -0.64
C VAL A 209 0.81 2.34 0.15
N PHE A 210 1.81 3.15 -0.16
CA PHE A 210 3.08 3.18 0.56
C PHE A 210 3.18 4.44 1.41
N SER A 211 3.20 4.28 2.74
CA SER A 211 3.41 5.38 3.68
C SER A 211 4.89 5.75 3.69
N LEU A 212 5.24 6.90 3.12
CA LEU A 212 6.63 7.23 2.82
C LEU A 212 7.46 7.52 4.07
N GLN A 213 6.87 8.20 5.06
CA GLN A 213 7.53 8.51 6.34
C GLN A 213 7.63 7.28 7.26
N GLN A 214 6.62 6.42 7.25
CA GLN A 214 6.63 5.19 8.04
C GLN A 214 7.46 4.10 7.37
N ALA A 215 7.73 4.23 6.06
CA ALA A 215 8.33 3.22 5.21
C ALA A 215 7.58 1.88 5.26
N THR A 216 6.25 1.92 5.06
CA THR A 216 5.37 0.75 5.15
C THR A 216 4.42 0.64 3.95
N LEU A 217 4.32 -0.57 3.38
CA LEU A 217 3.36 -0.88 2.31
C LEU A 217 2.05 -1.43 2.87
N HIS A 218 0.94 -0.79 2.52
CA HIS A 218 -0.41 -1.14 2.94
C HIS A 218 -1.22 -1.68 1.75
N HIS A 219 -2.00 -2.72 2.02
CA HIS A 219 -2.91 -3.34 1.06
C HIS A 219 -4.35 -3.03 1.49
N VAL A 220 -4.96 -2.00 0.92
CA VAL A 220 -6.31 -1.57 1.30
C VAL A 220 -7.32 -2.40 0.51
N TYR A 221 -8.04 -3.27 1.23
CA TYR A 221 -9.13 -4.06 0.66
C TYR A 221 -10.42 -3.24 0.75
N ILE A 222 -11.02 -2.94 -0.39
CA ILE A 222 -12.17 -2.03 -0.51
C ILE A 222 -13.08 -2.48 -1.66
N HIS A 223 -14.40 -2.26 -1.56
CA HIS A 223 -15.28 -2.55 -2.70
C HIS A 223 -15.18 -1.44 -3.75
N THR A 224 -15.43 -1.80 -5.01
CA THR A 224 -15.39 -0.89 -6.15
C THR A 224 -16.31 0.32 -6.02
N TYR A 225 -17.47 0.15 -5.38
CA TYR A 225 -18.46 1.20 -5.14
C TYR A 225 -18.20 2.07 -3.90
N ASN A 226 -17.25 1.70 -3.03
CA ASN A 226 -16.92 2.52 -1.87
C ASN A 226 -16.19 3.80 -2.29
N THR A 227 -16.30 4.83 -1.46
CA THR A 227 -15.78 6.16 -1.75
C THR A 227 -14.39 6.42 -1.18
N ALA A 228 -13.75 7.50 -1.62
CA ALA A 228 -12.47 7.96 -1.09
C ALA A 228 -12.51 8.26 0.42
N ASN A 229 -13.64 8.73 0.95
CA ASN A 229 -13.78 8.92 2.40
C ASN A 229 -13.53 7.61 3.18
N LEU A 230 -14.17 6.50 2.78
CA LEU A 230 -13.95 5.21 3.42
C LEU A 230 -12.50 4.73 3.22
N PHE A 231 -11.92 4.94 2.03
CA PHE A 231 -10.52 4.61 1.77
C PHE A 231 -9.56 5.32 2.72
N GLN A 232 -9.74 6.62 2.95
CA GLN A 232 -8.93 7.41 3.89
C GLN A 232 -9.12 6.97 5.35
N GLU A 233 -10.34 6.60 5.74
CA GLU A 233 -10.62 6.02 7.06
C GLU A 233 -9.93 4.65 7.26
N LEU A 234 -9.97 3.78 6.25
CA LEU A 234 -9.28 2.48 6.28
C LEU A 234 -7.77 2.65 6.39
N LEU A 235 -7.20 3.68 5.75
CA LEU A 235 -5.80 4.04 5.90
C LEU A 235 -5.49 4.59 7.29
N PHE A 236 -6.34 5.46 7.84
CA PHE A 236 -6.18 6.01 9.19
C PHE A 236 -6.08 4.91 10.24
N ARG A 237 -6.95 3.90 10.18
CA ARG A 237 -6.92 2.74 11.11
C ARG A 237 -5.60 1.97 11.13
N ARG A 238 -4.75 2.14 10.11
CA ARG A 238 -3.49 1.39 9.94
C ARG A 238 -2.25 2.24 10.08
N THR A 239 -2.34 3.50 9.67
CA THR A 239 -1.23 4.45 9.65
C THR A 239 -1.28 5.42 10.83
N ASN A 240 -2.45 5.56 11.46
CA ASN A 240 -2.75 6.58 12.46
C ASN A 240 -2.60 8.03 11.92
N ILE A 241 -2.65 8.22 10.59
CA ILE A 241 -2.65 9.53 9.94
C ILE A 241 -4.10 9.93 9.63
N THR A 242 -4.57 11.03 10.22
CA THR A 242 -5.96 11.50 10.05
C THR A 242 -6.26 11.88 8.60
N PRO A 243 -7.49 11.68 8.08
CA PRO A 243 -7.82 11.98 6.68
C PRO A 243 -7.44 13.40 6.22
N SER A 244 -7.56 14.40 7.09
CA SER A 244 -7.18 15.80 6.79
C SER A 244 -5.67 16.01 6.59
N HIS A 245 -4.85 15.10 7.10
CA HIS A 245 -3.39 15.17 7.03
C HIS A 245 -2.79 14.19 6.01
N GLN A 246 -3.64 13.45 5.27
CA GLN A 246 -3.21 12.54 4.21
C GLN A 246 -3.06 13.29 2.88
N ASP A 247 -1.83 13.49 2.44
CA ASP A 247 -1.51 13.92 1.08
C ASP A 247 -1.11 12.69 0.24
N PHE A 248 -1.63 12.57 -0.99
CA PHE A 248 -1.34 11.46 -1.88
C PHE A 248 -0.53 11.88 -3.10
N LEU A 249 0.39 11.01 -3.52
CA LEU A 249 1.12 11.14 -4.77
C LEU A 249 1.00 9.84 -5.57
N TYR A 250 0.87 9.94 -6.89
CA TYR A 250 0.89 8.80 -7.80
C TYR A 250 1.73 9.18 -9.02
N GLU A 251 2.72 8.35 -9.36
CA GLU A 251 3.64 8.57 -10.48
C GLU A 251 4.32 9.96 -10.48
N GLY A 252 4.64 10.46 -9.28
CA GLY A 252 5.33 11.75 -9.09
C GLY A 252 4.40 12.96 -9.05
N GLN A 253 3.10 12.79 -9.32
CA GLN A 253 2.12 13.87 -9.29
C GLN A 253 1.20 13.81 -8.08
N ARG A 254 0.67 14.96 -7.66
CA ARG A 254 -0.32 15.06 -6.59
C ARG A 254 -1.63 14.40 -7.00
N LEU A 255 -2.08 13.44 -6.21
CA LEU A 255 -3.36 12.76 -6.40
C LEU A 255 -4.40 13.38 -5.48
N VAL A 256 -5.31 14.16 -6.04
CA VAL A 256 -6.48 14.68 -5.31
C VAL A 256 -7.63 13.68 -5.44
N LEU A 257 -8.11 13.19 -4.30
CA LEU A 257 -9.26 12.30 -4.24
C LEU A 257 -10.45 13.08 -3.69
N ASP A 258 -11.44 13.35 -4.55
CA ASP A 258 -12.73 13.86 -4.10
C ASP A 258 -13.37 12.85 -3.12
N PRO A 259 -13.94 13.30 -1.98
CA PRO A 259 -14.49 12.40 -0.96
C PRO A 259 -15.51 11.39 -1.47
N ASN A 260 -16.25 11.72 -2.53
CA ASN A 260 -17.29 10.88 -3.15
C ASN A 260 -16.77 10.05 -4.32
N ARG A 261 -15.51 10.23 -4.74
CA ARG A 261 -14.88 9.44 -5.81
C ARG A 261 -14.87 7.97 -5.43
N GLN A 262 -15.41 7.13 -6.32
CA GLN A 262 -15.48 5.68 -6.09
C GLN A 262 -14.14 4.99 -6.36
N ALA A 263 -13.86 3.94 -5.58
CA ALA A 263 -12.61 3.18 -5.63
C ALA A 263 -12.33 2.56 -7.01
N GLN A 264 -13.37 2.21 -7.77
CA GLN A 264 -13.21 1.70 -9.15
C GLN A 264 -12.54 2.70 -10.11
N THR A 265 -12.60 3.99 -9.80
CA THR A 265 -12.01 5.07 -10.61
C THR A 265 -10.61 5.47 -10.12
N PHE A 266 -10.10 4.84 -9.07
CA PHE A 266 -8.75 5.11 -8.58
C PHE A 266 -7.70 4.67 -9.62
N PRO A 267 -6.50 5.24 -9.58
CA PRO A 267 -5.40 4.76 -10.41
C PRO A 267 -5.13 3.28 -10.11
N LYS A 268 -4.72 2.53 -11.15
CA LYS A 268 -4.35 1.12 -11.00
C LYS A 268 -3.04 1.03 -10.23
N THR A 269 -3.03 0.28 -9.13
CA THR A 269 -1.87 0.18 -8.25
C THR A 269 -1.31 -1.25 -8.23
N SER A 270 -0.01 -1.37 -7.98
CA SER A 270 0.66 -2.64 -7.69
C SER A 270 1.60 -2.48 -6.50
N ARG A 271 2.30 -3.56 -6.11
CA ARG A 271 3.32 -3.49 -5.05
C ARG A 271 4.48 -2.56 -5.42
N GLU A 272 4.83 -2.53 -6.71
CA GLU A 272 5.94 -1.76 -7.30
C GLU A 272 5.50 -0.34 -7.72
N ASN A 273 4.20 -0.15 -7.97
CA ASN A 273 3.60 1.15 -8.28
C ASN A 273 2.41 1.47 -7.36
N PRO A 274 2.65 1.70 -6.05
CA PRO A 274 1.61 2.10 -5.11
C PRO A 274 1.33 3.60 -5.19
N ILE A 275 0.18 4.01 -4.64
CA ILE A 275 -0.05 5.42 -4.26
C ILE A 275 0.88 5.71 -3.08
N MET A 276 1.66 6.78 -3.15
CA MET A 276 2.48 7.24 -2.03
C MET A 276 1.61 8.08 -1.10
N LEU A 277 1.67 7.78 0.20
CA LEU A 277 1.02 8.54 1.26
C LEU A 277 2.06 9.36 2.02
N LEU A 278 1.79 10.64 2.18
CA LEU A 278 2.55 11.59 2.97
C LEU A 278 1.64 12.20 4.05
N SER A 279 2.09 12.18 5.30
CA SER A 279 1.48 12.92 6.40
C SER A 279 2.00 14.35 6.40
N ARG A 280 1.13 15.32 6.71
CA ARG A 280 1.53 16.71 6.98
C ARG A 280 2.31 16.86 8.28
N ASP A 281 2.02 16.00 9.25
CA ASP A 281 2.71 15.95 10.53
C ASP A 281 3.84 14.92 10.54
N PRO A 282 4.87 15.12 11.37
CA PRO A 282 5.91 14.11 11.56
C PRO A 282 5.33 12.84 12.17
N VAL A 283 5.63 11.70 11.55
CA VAL A 283 5.27 10.37 12.06
C VAL A 283 6.52 9.51 12.22
N ASN A 284 6.47 8.56 13.16
CA ASN A 284 7.59 7.67 13.42
C ASN A 284 7.85 6.75 12.23
N THR A 285 9.11 6.55 11.90
CA THR A 285 9.54 5.55 10.93
C THR A 285 9.40 4.16 11.54
N VAL A 286 8.81 3.22 10.79
CA VAL A 286 8.55 1.85 11.23
C VAL A 286 9.38 0.86 10.42
N GLY A 287 9.30 0.94 9.09
CA GLY A 287 9.91 -0.01 8.18
C GLY A 287 9.17 -1.36 8.10
N LEU A 288 9.71 -2.28 7.30
CA LEU A 288 9.30 -3.67 7.28
C LEU A 288 9.72 -4.38 8.57
N LEU A 289 8.74 -4.94 9.29
CA LEU A 289 8.95 -5.81 10.42
C LEU A 289 9.18 -7.25 9.93
N PHE A 290 10.24 -7.90 10.40
CA PHE A 290 10.56 -9.28 10.09
C PHE A 290 11.29 -9.94 11.27
N GLU A 291 11.07 -11.23 11.45
CA GLU A 291 11.84 -12.06 12.40
C GLU A 291 12.96 -12.80 11.67
N ASP A 292 14.09 -13.04 12.34
CA ASP A 292 15.12 -13.96 11.85
C ASP A 292 15.03 -15.28 12.64
N PRO A 293 14.46 -16.36 12.07
CA PRO A 293 14.28 -17.61 12.80
C PRO A 293 15.62 -18.30 13.07
N SER A 294 15.89 -18.68 14.32
CA SER A 294 17.15 -19.34 14.67
C SER A 294 17.28 -20.70 13.98
N PRO A 295 18.45 -21.02 13.41
CA PRO A 295 18.64 -22.27 12.68
C PRO A 295 18.51 -23.49 13.62
N PRO A 296 17.95 -24.61 13.14
CA PRO A 296 17.84 -25.82 13.95
C PRO A 296 19.22 -26.40 14.26
N LYS A 297 19.39 -26.93 15.47
CA LYS A 297 20.60 -27.70 15.84
C LYS A 297 20.58 -29.05 15.16
N VAL A 298 21.44 -29.23 14.15
CA VAL A 298 21.56 -30.49 13.40
C VAL A 298 22.39 -31.48 14.21
N GLN A 299 21.83 -32.66 14.46
CA GLN A 299 22.57 -33.74 15.10
C GLN A 299 23.54 -34.39 14.11
N PRO A 300 24.76 -34.77 14.53
CA PRO A 300 25.75 -35.39 13.65
C PRO A 300 25.36 -36.83 13.25
N ARG A 301 24.46 -37.47 14.01
CA ARG A 301 23.97 -38.82 13.72
C ARG A 301 23.29 -38.87 12.35
N TYR A 302 23.57 -39.93 11.60
CA TYR A 302 22.88 -40.25 10.35
C TYR A 302 21.49 -40.83 10.66
N ASP A 303 20.44 -40.18 10.15
CA ASP A 303 19.06 -40.59 10.34
C ASP A 303 18.19 -39.98 9.23
N LEU A 304 17.70 -40.83 8.32
CA LEU A 304 16.97 -40.39 7.13
C LEU A 304 15.68 -39.62 7.45
N ASP A 305 15.01 -39.92 8.56
CA ASP A 305 13.79 -39.25 8.97
C ASP A 305 14.08 -37.85 9.52
N LEU A 306 15.07 -37.74 10.40
CA LEU A 306 15.51 -36.47 10.98
C LEU A 306 16.16 -35.58 9.92
N ASP A 307 17.00 -36.14 9.05
CA ASP A 307 17.73 -35.39 8.03
C ASP A 307 16.79 -34.77 7.00
N ALA A 308 15.78 -35.51 6.54
CA ALA A 308 14.71 -34.96 5.70
C ALA A 308 13.90 -33.87 6.43
N SER A 309 13.68 -34.01 7.74
CA SER A 309 13.02 -32.98 8.54
C SER A 309 13.86 -31.71 8.67
N TYR A 310 15.17 -31.83 8.92
CA TYR A 310 16.08 -30.70 8.97
C TYR A 310 16.15 -29.97 7.63
N ALA A 311 16.29 -30.72 6.53
CA ALA A 311 16.31 -30.14 5.19
C ALA A 311 15.03 -29.37 4.85
N LYS A 312 13.86 -29.89 5.27
CA LYS A 312 12.59 -29.16 5.16
C LYS A 312 12.61 -27.84 5.93
N THR A 313 13.09 -27.86 7.18
CA THR A 313 13.17 -26.65 8.02
C THR A 313 14.13 -25.63 7.41
N PHE A 314 15.34 -26.03 6.99
CA PHE A 314 16.28 -25.12 6.34
C PHE A 314 15.75 -24.53 5.03
N ALA A 315 15.08 -25.33 4.20
CA ALA A 315 14.44 -24.85 2.98
C ALA A 315 13.33 -23.82 3.30
N GLY A 316 12.56 -24.04 4.37
CA GLY A 316 11.56 -23.11 4.86
C GLY A 316 12.17 -21.79 5.35
N ASP A 317 13.18 -21.87 6.24
CA ASP A 317 13.86 -20.70 6.81
C ASP A 317 14.50 -19.85 5.72
N VAL A 318 15.32 -20.46 4.84
CA VAL A 318 15.97 -19.74 3.74
C VAL A 318 14.94 -19.24 2.72
N GLY A 319 13.85 -19.96 2.50
CA GLY A 319 12.73 -19.52 1.66
C GLY A 319 12.06 -18.26 2.21
N TYR A 320 11.92 -18.16 3.52
CA TYR A 320 11.42 -16.97 4.20
C TYR A 320 12.43 -15.81 4.10
N LEU A 321 13.74 -16.06 4.29
CA LEU A 321 14.78 -15.03 4.14
C LEU A 321 14.82 -14.46 2.71
N TRP A 322 14.67 -15.32 1.70
CA TRP A 322 14.60 -14.93 0.29
C TRP A 322 13.39 -14.01 -0.01
N LYS A 323 12.19 -14.37 0.46
CA LYS A 323 11.01 -13.52 0.31
C LYS A 323 11.14 -12.19 1.05
N THR A 324 11.79 -12.23 2.21
CA THR A 324 12.02 -11.03 3.02
C THR A 324 13.02 -10.11 2.34
N SER A 325 14.13 -10.63 1.78
CA SER A 325 15.11 -9.79 1.07
C SER A 325 14.52 -9.09 -0.15
N ASP A 326 13.64 -9.77 -0.91
CA ASP A 326 12.86 -9.17 -2.00
C ASP A 326 12.01 -7.97 -1.49
N SER A 327 11.33 -8.16 -0.36
CA SER A 327 10.50 -7.09 0.23
C SER A 327 11.33 -5.92 0.78
N LEU A 328 12.50 -6.21 1.38
CA LEU A 328 13.44 -5.17 1.84
C LEU A 328 13.99 -4.35 0.68
N LEU A 329 14.29 -4.98 -0.45
CA LEU A 329 14.73 -4.29 -1.66
C LEU A 329 13.62 -3.42 -2.23
N LEU A 330 12.41 -3.98 -2.37
CA LEU A 330 11.23 -3.23 -2.84
C LEU A 330 10.96 -1.99 -2.00
N TYR A 331 11.02 -2.09 -0.67
CA TYR A 331 10.77 -0.95 0.22
C TYR A 331 11.80 0.17 0.00
N GLN A 332 13.07 -0.17 -0.22
CA GLN A 332 14.09 0.81 -0.54
C GLN A 332 13.78 1.49 -1.87
N GLU A 333 13.48 0.73 -2.92
CA GLU A 333 13.09 1.28 -4.23
C GLU A 333 11.88 2.21 -4.16
N LEU A 334 10.85 1.85 -3.38
CA LEU A 334 9.69 2.70 -3.16
C LEU A 334 10.04 4.00 -2.42
N VAL A 335 10.91 3.94 -1.42
CA VAL A 335 11.43 5.15 -0.75
C VAL A 335 12.24 5.98 -1.73
N ARG A 336 13.11 5.40 -2.56
CA ARG A 336 13.87 6.13 -3.59
C ARG A 336 12.93 6.86 -4.56
N LYS A 337 11.91 6.16 -5.05
CA LYS A 337 10.89 6.74 -5.94
C LYS A 337 10.12 7.87 -5.25
N GLY A 338 9.71 7.67 -3.99
CA GLY A 338 9.00 8.70 -3.24
C GLY A 338 9.85 9.91 -2.90
N VAL A 339 11.12 9.73 -2.51
CA VAL A 339 12.08 10.82 -2.26
C VAL A 339 12.25 11.69 -3.51
N ARG A 340 12.42 11.08 -4.69
CA ARG A 340 12.46 11.82 -5.96
C ARG A 340 11.17 12.60 -6.19
N GLY A 341 10.01 11.96 -6.00
CA GLY A 341 8.71 12.64 -6.11
C GLY A 341 8.54 13.81 -5.13
N LEU A 342 9.04 13.68 -3.90
CA LEU A 342 9.01 14.76 -2.91
C LEU A 342 9.93 15.93 -3.26
N ILE A 343 11.08 15.65 -3.89
CA ILE A 343 12.00 16.69 -4.36
C ILE A 343 11.37 17.50 -5.50
N GLU A 344 10.66 16.85 -6.42
CA GLU A 344 9.91 17.57 -7.46
C GLU A 344 8.75 18.37 -6.84
N LEU A 345 7.98 17.76 -5.92
CA LEU A 345 6.89 18.44 -5.21
C LEU A 345 7.35 19.72 -4.50
N ILE A 346 8.45 19.66 -3.75
CA ILE A 346 8.92 20.84 -3.00
C ILE A 346 9.50 21.91 -3.94
N ARG A 347 10.01 21.52 -5.11
CA ARG A 347 10.47 22.44 -6.15
C ARG A 347 9.29 23.20 -6.77
N ASP A 348 8.17 22.51 -7.00
CA ASP A 348 6.94 23.12 -7.48
C ASP A 348 6.36 24.08 -6.43
N GLU A 349 6.23 23.64 -5.17
CA GLU A 349 5.77 24.49 -4.04
C GLU A 349 6.69 25.72 -3.86
N TYR A 350 8.00 25.56 -4.07
CA TYR A 350 8.97 26.65 -4.02
C TYR A 350 8.76 27.65 -5.16
N SER A 351 8.60 27.16 -6.39
CA SER A 351 8.39 27.98 -7.58
C SER A 351 7.10 28.82 -7.45
N GLU A 352 6.02 28.21 -6.96
CA GLU A 352 4.76 28.90 -6.69
C GLU A 352 4.95 30.01 -5.64
N THR A 353 5.66 29.72 -4.55
CA THR A 353 5.95 30.71 -3.49
C THR A 353 6.85 31.84 -4.00
N ALA A 354 7.84 31.54 -4.84
CA ALA A 354 8.71 32.54 -5.46
C ALA A 354 7.97 33.45 -6.45
N HIS A 355 7.01 32.90 -7.20
CA HIS A 355 6.11 33.67 -8.05
C HIS A 355 5.25 34.62 -7.20
N LYS A 356 4.65 34.08 -6.12
CA LYS A 356 3.81 34.86 -5.21
C LYS A 356 4.56 36.01 -4.55
N LYS A 357 5.80 35.76 -4.13
CA LYS A 357 6.72 36.80 -3.63
C LYS A 357 6.87 37.92 -4.67
N THR A 358 7.19 37.57 -5.90
CA THR A 358 7.45 38.54 -6.98
C THR A 358 6.21 39.41 -7.24
N GLU A 359 5.03 38.81 -7.25
CA GLU A 359 3.74 39.51 -7.32
C GLU A 359 3.57 40.53 -6.18
N VAL A 360 3.77 40.10 -4.93
CA VAL A 360 3.65 40.99 -3.74
C VAL A 360 4.67 42.13 -3.78
N ILE A 361 5.91 41.88 -4.22
CA ILE A 361 6.93 42.92 -4.41
C ILE A 361 6.45 43.96 -5.43
N HIS A 362 5.93 43.52 -6.58
CA HIS A 362 5.40 44.42 -7.59
C HIS A 362 4.24 45.26 -7.06
N MET A 363 3.29 44.64 -6.35
CA MET A 363 2.17 45.38 -5.77
C MET A 363 2.60 46.40 -4.71
N CYS A 364 3.54 46.04 -3.83
CA CYS A 364 4.10 46.96 -2.83
C CYS A 364 4.77 48.16 -3.50
N ASN A 365 5.61 47.91 -4.52
CA ASN A 365 6.29 48.97 -5.26
C ASN A 365 5.31 49.90 -5.97
N TYR A 366 4.30 49.32 -6.63
CA TYR A 366 3.24 50.08 -7.29
C TYR A 366 2.43 50.94 -6.31
N CYS A 367 2.01 50.36 -5.19
CA CYS A 367 1.26 51.06 -4.14
C CYS A 367 2.09 52.19 -3.53
N SER A 368 3.38 51.93 -3.24
CA SER A 368 4.31 52.93 -2.69
C SER A 368 4.50 54.12 -3.64
N GLN A 369 4.72 53.87 -4.94
CA GLN A 369 4.86 54.92 -5.94
C GLN A 369 3.57 55.74 -6.12
N THR A 370 2.41 55.08 -6.06
CA THR A 370 1.11 55.76 -6.18
C THR A 370 0.85 56.66 -4.97
N LEU A 371 1.12 56.15 -3.76
CA LEU A 371 1.02 56.93 -2.53
C LEU A 371 1.99 58.11 -2.51
N GLU A 372 3.23 57.93 -2.94
CA GLU A 372 4.22 59.02 -3.03
C GLU A 372 3.79 60.13 -3.99
N ARG A 373 3.30 59.78 -5.19
CA ARG A 373 2.76 60.76 -6.14
C ARG A 373 1.52 61.47 -5.58
N THR A 374 0.65 60.76 -4.87
CA THR A 374 -0.56 61.32 -4.28
C THR A 374 -0.23 62.27 -3.12
N GLU A 375 0.73 61.89 -2.27
CA GLU A 375 1.23 62.73 -1.18
C GLU A 375 1.84 64.03 -1.71
N GLN A 376 2.69 63.95 -2.75
CA GLN A 376 3.25 65.13 -3.44
C GLN A 376 2.16 66.05 -4.03
N LEU A 377 1.10 65.46 -4.59
CA LEU A 377 -0.04 66.23 -5.11
C LEU A 377 -0.82 66.91 -3.99
N CYS A 378 -1.07 66.21 -2.87
CA CYS A 378 -1.69 66.78 -1.68
C CYS A 378 -0.84 67.90 -1.06
N ASP A 379 0.49 67.74 -0.99
CA ASP A 379 1.42 68.78 -0.53
C ASP A 379 1.34 70.05 -1.39
N ALA A 380 1.25 69.90 -2.72
CA ALA A 380 1.07 71.03 -3.63
C ALA A 380 -0.30 71.74 -3.43
N LEU A 381 -1.35 70.99 -3.09
CA LEU A 381 -2.69 71.53 -2.82
C LEU A 381 -2.86 72.08 -1.39
N MET A 382 -2.00 71.70 -0.44
CA MET A 382 -1.99 72.15 0.96
C MET A 382 -1.61 73.62 1.15
N GLN A 383 -1.12 74.31 0.11
CA GLN A 383 -0.95 75.77 0.14
C GLN A 383 -2.29 76.54 0.27
N GLY A 384 -3.44 75.85 0.20
CA GLY A 384 -4.80 76.41 0.36
C GLY A 384 -5.60 75.97 1.60
N ASN A 385 -5.01 75.29 2.60
CA ASN A 385 -5.66 74.92 3.87
C ASN A 385 -6.89 73.96 3.81
N LEU A 386 -7.06 73.14 2.77
CA LEU A 386 -8.30 72.38 2.51
C LEU A 386 -8.25 70.83 2.67
N LEU A 387 -7.12 70.19 3.00
CA LEU A 387 -6.96 68.71 2.91
C LEU A 387 -6.12 68.03 4.02
N LEU A 388 -6.15 68.53 5.27
CA LEU A 388 -5.26 68.03 6.34
C LEU A 388 -5.50 66.54 6.71
N ALA A 389 -6.76 66.09 6.73
CA ALA A 389 -7.12 64.74 7.19
C ALA A 389 -6.75 63.66 6.16
N GLU A 390 -6.97 63.93 4.88
CA GLU A 390 -6.61 63.03 3.77
C GLU A 390 -5.09 62.93 3.62
N TYR A 391 -4.36 64.01 3.87
CA TYR A 391 -2.90 64.00 3.86
C TYR A 391 -2.34 63.08 4.97
N ASP A 392 -2.84 63.21 6.20
CA ASP A 392 -2.43 62.34 7.30
C ASP A 392 -2.77 60.86 7.02
N GLU A 393 -3.93 60.59 6.40
CA GLU A 393 -4.33 59.23 6.00
C GLU A 393 -3.43 58.64 4.91
N ILE A 394 -3.06 59.42 3.89
CA ILE A 394 -2.10 59.03 2.83
C ILE A 394 -0.73 58.74 3.43
N ARG A 395 -0.23 59.62 4.29
CA ARG A 395 1.06 59.46 4.95
C ARG A 395 1.09 58.21 5.83
N ASP A 396 0.01 57.91 6.54
CA ASP A 396 -0.08 56.70 7.37
C ASP A 396 -0.16 55.42 6.53
N MET A 397 -0.88 55.45 5.40
CA MET A 397 -0.86 54.36 4.42
C MET A 397 0.54 54.15 3.84
N ARG A 398 1.27 55.22 3.47
CA ARG A 398 2.66 55.14 2.99
C ARG A 398 3.59 54.52 4.02
N LYS A 399 3.49 54.93 5.29
CA LYS A 399 4.22 54.30 6.40
C LYS A 399 3.87 52.81 6.56
N LYS A 400 2.63 52.42 6.29
CA LYS A 400 2.22 51.00 6.34
C LYS A 400 2.85 50.21 5.19
N VAL A 401 2.80 50.71 3.96
CA VAL A 401 3.46 50.05 2.80
C VAL A 401 4.96 49.93 3.01
N MET A 402 5.64 50.98 3.51
CA MET A 402 7.08 50.92 3.79
C MET A 402 7.45 49.85 4.82
N ARG A 403 6.62 49.65 5.84
CA ARG A 403 6.80 48.55 6.81
C ARG A 403 6.66 47.19 6.14
N LEU A 404 5.64 47.00 5.29
CA LEU A 404 5.46 45.77 4.52
C LEU A 404 6.65 45.52 3.57
N SER A 405 7.11 46.55 2.84
CA SER A 405 8.31 46.42 1.99
C SER A 405 9.56 46.04 2.77
N SER A 406 9.72 46.53 4.00
CA SER A 406 10.85 46.18 4.86
C SER A 406 10.83 44.71 5.31
N SER A 407 9.65 44.13 5.55
CA SER A 407 9.53 42.71 5.91
C SER A 407 9.79 41.76 4.75
N LEU A 408 9.63 42.20 3.49
CA LEU A 408 9.94 41.37 2.31
C LEU A 408 11.42 40.99 2.24
N GLY A 409 12.33 41.84 2.72
CA GLY A 409 13.76 41.56 2.68
C GLY A 409 14.17 40.33 3.51
N SER A 410 13.64 40.20 4.74
CA SER A 410 13.94 39.03 5.58
C SER A 410 13.27 37.75 5.09
N MET A 411 12.07 37.87 4.51
CA MET A 411 11.37 36.76 3.87
C MET A 411 12.12 36.26 2.63
N GLU A 412 12.67 37.17 1.83
CA GLU A 412 13.49 36.82 0.66
C GLU A 412 14.75 36.07 1.05
N GLN A 413 15.45 36.53 2.11
CA GLN A 413 16.63 35.82 2.60
C GLN A 413 16.26 34.39 3.01
N THR A 414 15.14 34.22 3.72
CA THR A 414 14.66 32.89 4.13
C THR A 414 14.35 32.01 2.91
N LEU A 415 13.75 32.57 1.86
CA LEU A 415 13.47 31.83 0.62
C LEU A 415 14.75 31.44 -0.13
N GLN A 416 15.79 32.29 -0.11
CA GLN A 416 17.11 31.96 -0.68
C GLN A 416 17.81 30.87 0.13
N ASP A 417 17.75 30.93 1.47
CA ASP A 417 18.29 29.90 2.35
C ASP A 417 17.62 28.54 2.05
N ILE A 418 16.29 28.55 1.85
CA ILE A 418 15.53 27.37 1.42
C ILE A 418 16.00 26.85 0.06
N SER A 419 16.17 27.73 -0.92
CA SER A 419 16.67 27.34 -2.25
C SER A 419 18.02 26.64 -2.16
N SER A 420 18.93 27.12 -1.31
CA SER A 420 20.27 26.55 -1.15
C SER A 420 20.26 25.09 -0.69
N MET A 421 19.21 24.67 0.02
CA MET A 421 19.09 23.31 0.55
C MET A 421 18.80 22.25 -0.53
N PHE A 422 18.19 22.63 -1.66
CA PHE A 422 17.83 21.69 -2.74
C PHE A 422 18.71 21.78 -3.98
N LEU A 423 19.61 22.76 -4.05
CA LEU A 423 20.60 22.86 -5.13
C LEU A 423 21.62 21.71 -5.06
N SER A 424 22.35 21.47 -6.14
CA SER A 424 23.41 20.47 -6.21
C SER A 424 24.42 20.65 -5.07
N GLY A 425 24.56 19.65 -4.20
CA GLY A 425 25.40 19.70 -3.00
C GLY A 425 24.68 20.17 -1.72
N GLY A 426 23.39 20.50 -1.81
CA GLY A 426 22.54 20.86 -0.68
C GLY A 426 22.15 19.68 0.23
N SER A 427 21.55 20.01 1.37
CA SER A 427 21.21 19.03 2.42
C SER A 427 19.98 18.18 2.11
N LEU A 428 19.14 18.58 1.14
CA LEU A 428 17.94 17.87 0.73
C LEU A 428 18.00 17.34 -0.71
N THR A 429 19.10 16.66 -1.04
CA THR A 429 19.26 15.92 -2.30
C THR A 429 18.93 14.43 -2.12
N ASP A 430 18.79 13.69 -3.21
CA ASP A 430 18.61 12.24 -3.22
C ASP A 430 19.93 11.46 -3.38
N THR A 431 21.08 12.13 -3.39
CA THR A 431 22.40 11.50 -3.60
C THR A 431 22.70 10.35 -2.64
N TRP A 432 22.28 10.48 -1.37
CA TRP A 432 22.43 9.44 -0.35
C TRP A 432 21.68 8.15 -0.71
N THR A 433 20.60 8.24 -1.49
CA THR A 433 19.78 7.08 -1.87
C THR A 433 20.51 6.10 -2.77
N GLN A 434 21.52 6.59 -3.51
CA GLN A 434 22.39 5.78 -4.37
C GLN A 434 23.57 5.17 -3.60
N GLN A 435 23.99 5.81 -2.51
CA GLN A 435 25.17 5.41 -1.73
C GLN A 435 24.86 4.40 -0.62
N VAL A 436 23.62 4.41 -0.13
CA VAL A 436 23.19 3.61 1.03
C VAL A 436 22.14 2.59 0.60
N GLY A 437 22.11 1.47 1.32
CA GLY A 437 21.15 0.40 1.09
C GLY A 437 21.64 -0.61 0.07
N THR A 438 20.70 -1.30 -0.54
CA THR A 438 20.93 -2.29 -1.60
C THR A 438 20.20 -1.87 -2.87
N HIS A 439 20.72 -2.31 -4.00
CA HIS A 439 20.18 -2.03 -5.32
C HIS A 439 19.91 -3.33 -6.10
N PRO A 440 19.03 -3.30 -7.13
CA PRO A 440 18.80 -4.45 -8.00
C PRO A 440 20.08 -5.01 -8.63
N GLU A 441 21.07 -4.18 -8.94
CA GLU A 441 22.35 -4.60 -9.52
C GLU A 441 23.21 -5.43 -8.57
N ASP A 442 22.98 -5.35 -7.25
CA ASP A 442 23.68 -6.17 -6.26
C ASP A 442 23.29 -7.66 -6.38
N ARG A 443 22.11 -7.94 -6.92
CA ARG A 443 21.55 -9.28 -7.14
C ARG A 443 21.52 -10.16 -5.89
N ASN A 444 21.34 -9.55 -4.72
CA ASN A 444 21.35 -10.27 -3.44
C ASN A 444 20.18 -11.25 -3.32
N VAL A 445 19.00 -10.87 -3.83
CA VAL A 445 17.80 -11.72 -3.83
C VAL A 445 18.04 -12.99 -4.66
N GLU A 446 18.65 -12.86 -5.83
CA GLU A 446 19.00 -13.95 -6.73
C GLU A 446 20.10 -14.84 -6.17
N LYS A 447 21.12 -14.25 -5.53
CA LYS A 447 22.17 -15.02 -4.84
C LYS A 447 21.59 -15.90 -3.73
N ILE A 448 20.67 -15.38 -2.92
CA ILE A 448 19.95 -16.17 -1.90
C ILE A 448 19.08 -17.24 -2.58
N LYS A 449 18.41 -16.90 -3.69
CA LYS A 449 17.58 -17.84 -4.46
C LYS A 449 18.37 -19.05 -4.98
N VAL A 450 19.57 -18.84 -5.51
CA VAL A 450 20.46 -19.94 -5.94
C VAL A 450 20.79 -20.88 -4.79
N LEU A 451 21.07 -20.35 -3.60
CA LEU A 451 21.32 -21.17 -2.41
C LEU A 451 20.07 -21.92 -1.96
N LEU A 452 18.90 -21.27 -2.01
CA LEU A 452 17.61 -21.90 -1.73
C LEU A 452 17.31 -23.06 -2.69
N ASP A 453 17.63 -22.91 -3.98
CA ASP A 453 17.41 -23.94 -4.99
C ASP A 453 18.32 -25.15 -4.75
N ALA A 454 19.59 -24.93 -4.38
CA ALA A 454 20.49 -25.99 -3.96
C ALA A 454 19.99 -26.73 -2.71
N ILE A 455 19.55 -26.00 -1.68
CA ILE A 455 18.94 -26.56 -0.46
C ILE A 455 17.68 -27.37 -0.79
N SER A 456 16.83 -26.84 -1.68
CA SER A 456 15.60 -27.49 -2.11
C SER A 456 15.88 -28.78 -2.86
N SER A 457 16.92 -28.82 -3.69
CA SER A 457 17.37 -30.04 -4.37
C SER A 457 17.81 -31.11 -3.37
N ILE A 458 18.60 -30.74 -2.37
CA ILE A 458 19.02 -31.66 -1.29
C ILE A 458 17.79 -32.17 -0.52
N TYR A 459 16.84 -31.29 -0.19
CA TYR A 459 15.60 -31.69 0.48
C TYR A 459 14.79 -32.71 -0.34
N GLN A 460 14.64 -32.52 -1.65
CA GLN A 460 13.95 -33.49 -2.50
C GLN A 460 14.68 -34.84 -2.52
N GLN A 461 16.01 -34.83 -2.57
CA GLN A 461 16.80 -36.05 -2.48
C GLN A 461 16.60 -36.74 -1.14
N PHE A 462 16.68 -36.03 -0.02
CA PHE A 462 16.46 -36.61 1.32
C PHE A 462 15.05 -37.16 1.50
N LYS A 463 14.05 -36.56 0.86
CA LYS A 463 12.68 -37.10 0.85
C LYS A 463 12.61 -38.42 0.10
N LYS A 464 13.38 -38.58 -0.99
CA LYS A 464 13.51 -39.85 -1.73
C LYS A 464 14.23 -40.89 -0.87
N ASP A 465 15.37 -40.54 -0.29
CA ASP A 465 16.17 -41.44 0.56
C ASP A 465 15.35 -41.95 1.76
N LYS A 466 14.59 -41.06 2.41
CA LYS A 466 13.64 -41.42 3.47
C LYS A 466 12.60 -42.44 3.02
N ALA A 467 12.09 -42.33 1.79
CA ALA A 467 11.11 -43.27 1.26
C ALA A 467 11.72 -44.66 1.01
N GLU A 468 13.01 -44.72 0.68
CA GLU A 468 13.77 -45.97 0.47
C GLU A 468 14.11 -46.69 1.79
N ARG A 469 14.02 -45.99 2.94
CA ARG A 469 14.29 -46.48 4.31
C ARG A 469 15.71 -46.92 4.61
N ARG A 470 16.48 -47.35 3.59
CA ARG A 470 17.88 -47.76 3.71
C ARG A 470 18.62 -47.49 2.41
N LEU A 471 19.79 -46.89 2.53
CA LEU A 471 20.68 -46.59 1.40
C LEU A 471 21.83 -47.61 1.30
N PRO A 472 22.31 -47.93 0.08
CA PRO A 472 23.62 -48.54 -0.15
C PRO A 472 24.77 -47.67 0.38
N TYR A 473 25.94 -48.28 0.62
CA TYR A 473 27.09 -47.59 1.23
C TYR A 473 27.49 -46.29 0.51
N ASN A 474 27.60 -46.31 -0.82
CA ASN A 474 28.01 -45.13 -1.58
C ASN A 474 26.97 -44.01 -1.50
N GLU A 475 25.68 -44.33 -1.56
CA GLU A 475 24.59 -43.36 -1.44
C GLU A 475 24.50 -42.80 -0.02
N GLU A 476 24.77 -43.63 1.00
CA GLU A 476 24.87 -43.16 2.39
C GLU A 476 26.01 -42.15 2.57
N GLN A 477 27.17 -42.34 1.92
CA GLN A 477 28.25 -41.34 1.97
C GLN A 477 27.85 -40.04 1.25
N ILE A 478 27.20 -40.12 0.10
CA ILE A 478 26.69 -38.95 -0.63
C ILE A 478 25.66 -38.21 0.22
N HIS A 479 24.73 -38.91 0.86
CA HIS A 479 23.74 -38.33 1.76
C HIS A 479 24.39 -37.57 2.93
N LYS A 480 25.41 -38.16 3.57
CA LYS A 480 26.17 -37.50 4.64
C LYS A 480 26.89 -36.25 4.15
N PHE A 481 27.44 -36.27 2.94
CA PHE A 481 28.09 -35.12 2.34
C PHE A 481 27.09 -34.00 2.00
N ASP A 482 25.93 -34.36 1.44
CA ASP A 482 24.87 -33.41 1.14
C ASP A 482 24.26 -32.81 2.43
N LYS A 483 24.24 -33.56 3.54
CA LYS A 483 23.86 -33.04 4.86
C LYS A 483 24.81 -31.93 5.33
N GLN A 484 26.11 -32.06 5.06
CA GLN A 484 27.08 -31.00 5.38
C GLN A 484 26.91 -29.80 4.45
N LYS A 485 26.71 -30.02 3.14
CA LYS A 485 26.42 -28.95 2.17
C LYS A 485 25.15 -28.19 2.52
N LEU A 486 24.10 -28.87 2.95
CA LEU A 486 22.85 -28.26 3.38
C LEU A 486 23.09 -27.19 4.45
N VAL A 487 23.84 -27.54 5.50
CA VAL A 487 24.20 -26.61 6.58
C VAL A 487 25.06 -25.46 6.04
N LEU A 488 26.05 -25.76 5.20
CA LEU A 488 26.92 -24.74 4.59
C LEU A 488 26.12 -23.73 3.75
N HIS A 489 25.24 -24.21 2.87
CA HIS A 489 24.40 -23.35 2.02
C HIS A 489 23.44 -22.51 2.87
N ALA A 490 22.82 -23.09 3.89
CA ALA A 490 21.91 -22.38 4.79
C ALA A 490 22.64 -21.27 5.57
N THR A 491 23.83 -21.57 6.11
CA THR A 491 24.67 -20.58 6.81
C THR A 491 25.09 -19.45 5.87
N LYS A 492 25.51 -19.77 4.64
CA LYS A 492 25.89 -18.76 3.65
C LYS A 492 24.71 -17.87 3.24
N ALA A 493 23.53 -18.45 3.04
CA ALA A 493 22.33 -17.70 2.70
C ALA A 493 21.92 -16.74 3.82
N ARG A 494 22.02 -17.19 5.08
CA ARG A 494 21.73 -16.39 6.26
C ARG A 494 22.72 -15.24 6.45
N ALA A 495 24.02 -15.50 6.32
CA ALA A 495 25.03 -14.44 6.38
C ALA A 495 24.78 -13.37 5.31
N LEU A 496 24.52 -13.80 4.06
CA LEU A 496 24.18 -12.89 2.98
C LEU A 496 22.91 -12.06 3.28
N PHE A 497 21.88 -12.67 3.87
CA PHE A 497 20.69 -11.94 4.29
C PHE A 497 21.00 -10.92 5.40
N THR A 498 21.65 -11.34 6.47
CA THR A 498 21.90 -10.50 7.65
C THR A 498 22.81 -9.32 7.33
N ASP A 499 23.93 -9.60 6.67
CA ASP A 499 25.01 -8.63 6.47
C ASP A 499 24.72 -7.73 5.26
N GLU A 500 24.26 -8.29 4.15
CA GLU A 500 24.07 -7.53 2.91
C GLU A 500 22.65 -7.00 2.71
N CYS A 501 21.62 -7.65 3.26
CA CYS A 501 20.22 -7.20 3.07
C CYS A 501 19.71 -6.44 4.30
N ALA A 502 19.59 -7.12 5.44
CA ALA A 502 18.94 -6.59 6.63
C ALA A 502 19.71 -5.41 7.24
N MET A 503 21.04 -5.52 7.38
CA MET A 503 21.86 -4.44 7.94
C MET A 503 21.84 -3.19 7.06
N LYS A 504 22.08 -3.34 5.75
CA LYS A 504 22.05 -2.21 4.79
C LYS A 504 20.67 -1.57 4.70
N TYR A 505 19.60 -2.36 4.72
CA TYR A 505 18.23 -1.87 4.80
C TYR A 505 17.99 -0.99 6.04
N ARG A 506 18.39 -1.46 7.24
CA ARG A 506 18.21 -0.69 8.49
C ARG A 506 18.95 0.64 8.43
N LEU A 507 20.17 0.65 7.89
CA LEU A 507 20.94 1.87 7.68
C LEU A 507 20.23 2.82 6.69
N PHE A 508 19.71 2.29 5.59
CA PHE A 508 18.95 3.06 4.60
C PHE A 508 17.71 3.71 5.20
N ILE A 509 16.92 2.97 5.98
CA ILE A 509 15.73 3.49 6.65
C ILE A 509 16.08 4.57 7.67
N SER A 510 17.15 4.40 8.44
CA SER A 510 17.64 5.43 9.37
C SER A 510 18.04 6.72 8.65
N LYS A 511 18.70 6.60 7.47
CA LYS A 511 19.03 7.77 6.64
C LYS A 511 17.80 8.41 6.02
N SER A 512 16.81 7.62 5.61
CA SER A 512 15.52 8.10 5.14
C SER A 512 14.79 8.89 6.23
N GLU A 513 14.81 8.43 7.48
CA GLU A 513 14.20 9.15 8.61
C GLU A 513 14.87 10.52 8.83
N GLU A 514 16.21 10.57 8.84
CA GLU A 514 16.98 11.82 8.96
C GLU A 514 16.62 12.81 7.85
N TRP A 515 16.58 12.33 6.60
CA TRP A 515 16.21 13.13 5.44
C TRP A 515 14.76 13.61 5.52
N MET A 516 13.83 12.75 5.94
CA MET A 516 12.42 13.07 6.04
C MET A 516 12.14 14.16 7.10
N LYS A 517 12.89 14.17 8.21
CA LYS A 517 12.83 15.24 9.22
C LYS A 517 13.23 16.59 8.62
N LYS A 518 14.31 16.61 7.82
CA LYS A 518 14.74 17.82 7.10
C LYS A 518 13.67 18.27 6.11
N PHE A 519 13.13 17.35 5.31
CA PHE A 519 12.05 17.65 4.36
C PHE A 519 10.85 18.31 5.04
N HIS A 520 10.38 17.75 6.16
CA HIS A 520 9.24 18.32 6.92
C HIS A 520 9.54 19.72 7.44
N HIS A 521 10.76 19.92 7.97
CA HIS A 521 11.18 21.23 8.42
C HIS A 521 11.11 22.24 7.28
N VAL A 522 11.74 21.94 6.14
CA VAL A 522 11.76 22.89 5.01
C VAL A 522 10.36 23.14 4.45
N ARG A 523 9.54 22.10 4.26
CA ARG A 523 8.16 22.24 3.78
C ARG A 523 7.31 23.11 4.71
N LYS A 524 7.44 22.94 6.03
CA LYS A 524 6.74 23.77 7.02
C LYS A 524 7.16 25.24 6.93
N HIS A 525 8.45 25.52 6.78
CA HIS A 525 8.97 26.87 6.59
C HIS A 525 8.46 27.49 5.29
N LEU A 526 8.43 26.73 4.20
CA LEU A 526 7.92 27.16 2.91
C LEU A 526 6.43 27.54 2.99
N LEU A 527 5.59 26.66 3.53
CA LEU A 527 4.15 26.94 3.73
C LEU A 527 3.90 28.17 4.61
N SER A 528 4.72 28.37 5.64
CA SER A 528 4.67 29.57 6.48
C SER A 528 4.97 30.84 5.66
N LEU A 529 5.99 30.82 4.80
CA LEU A 529 6.31 31.94 3.92
C LEU A 529 5.18 32.20 2.91
N THR A 530 4.63 31.15 2.28
CA THR A 530 3.50 31.28 1.35
C THR A 530 2.30 31.95 2.03
N GLY A 531 1.99 31.57 3.28
CA GLY A 531 0.94 32.19 4.09
C GLY A 531 1.21 33.66 4.40
N GLN A 532 2.46 34.00 4.74
CA GLN A 532 2.87 35.39 4.98
C GLN A 532 2.74 36.25 3.71
N PHE A 533 3.20 35.76 2.55
CA PHE A 533 3.04 36.47 1.27
C PHE A 533 1.57 36.67 0.92
N SER A 534 0.72 35.66 1.13
CA SER A 534 -0.73 35.75 0.89
C SER A 534 -1.40 36.79 1.81
N SER A 535 -0.98 36.87 3.07
CA SER A 535 -1.48 37.91 4.00
C SER A 535 -1.05 39.30 3.56
N MET A 536 0.20 39.47 3.13
CA MET A 536 0.71 40.76 2.65
C MET A 536 0.02 41.19 1.35
N GLU A 537 -0.22 40.26 0.43
CA GLU A 537 -1.00 40.50 -0.78
C GLU A 537 -2.38 41.09 -0.47
N GLN A 538 -3.11 40.48 0.47
CA GLN A 538 -4.43 40.95 0.90
C GLN A 538 -4.34 42.36 1.52
N GLU A 539 -3.34 42.61 2.38
CA GLU A 539 -3.15 43.93 2.98
C GLU A 539 -2.83 45.02 1.94
N VAL A 540 -1.95 44.72 0.98
CA VAL A 540 -1.58 45.68 -0.07
C VAL A 540 -2.78 45.92 -1.00
N THR A 541 -3.56 44.89 -1.31
CA THR A 541 -4.79 45.01 -2.11
C THR A 541 -5.78 45.98 -1.45
N LEU A 542 -6.01 45.84 -0.14
CA LEU A 542 -6.86 46.75 0.61
C LEU A 542 -6.34 48.20 0.63
N LEU A 543 -5.02 48.37 0.74
CA LEU A 543 -4.39 49.70 0.68
C LEU A 543 -4.57 50.35 -0.70
N VAL A 544 -4.32 49.59 -1.77
CA VAL A 544 -4.51 50.06 -3.16
C VAL A 544 -5.97 50.48 -3.38
N GLN A 545 -6.94 49.66 -2.97
CA GLN A 545 -8.37 50.01 -3.06
C GLN A 545 -8.71 51.30 -2.30
N ARG A 546 -8.14 51.50 -1.12
CA ARG A 546 -8.35 52.71 -0.31
C ARG A 546 -7.75 53.96 -0.96
N VAL A 547 -6.56 53.82 -1.56
CA VAL A 547 -5.91 54.89 -2.34
C VAL A 547 -6.76 55.30 -3.53
N TYR A 548 -7.29 54.34 -4.29
CA TYR A 548 -8.19 54.63 -5.41
C TYR A 548 -9.45 55.38 -4.96
N LYS A 549 -10.07 54.94 -3.86
CA LYS A 549 -11.26 55.60 -3.31
C LYS A 549 -10.99 57.05 -2.89
N LEU A 550 -9.81 57.34 -2.34
CA LEU A 550 -9.41 58.71 -1.99
C LEU A 550 -9.15 59.55 -3.25
N LEU A 551 -8.47 58.98 -4.24
CA LEU A 551 -8.22 59.64 -5.53
C LEU A 551 -9.51 60.00 -6.28
N GLU A 552 -10.57 59.19 -6.18
CA GLU A 552 -11.89 59.52 -6.73
C GLU A 552 -12.59 60.67 -5.99
N GLN A 553 -12.34 60.83 -4.69
CA GLN A 553 -12.97 61.85 -3.83
C GLN A 553 -12.27 63.21 -3.88
N LEU A 554 -10.96 63.22 -4.16
CA LEU A 554 -10.14 64.43 -4.26
C LEU A 554 -10.70 65.48 -5.24
N PRO A 555 -11.09 65.15 -6.49
CA PRO A 555 -11.67 66.11 -7.44
C PRO A 555 -12.99 66.73 -6.97
N GLN A 556 -13.80 66.02 -6.17
CA GLN A 556 -15.13 66.48 -5.74
C GLN A 556 -15.06 67.51 -4.60
N LYS A 557 -13.96 67.53 -3.84
CA LYS A 557 -13.76 68.46 -2.71
C LYS A 557 -13.04 69.77 -3.09
N ILE A 558 -12.45 69.86 -4.28
CA ILE A 558 -11.71 71.03 -4.78
C ILE A 558 -12.67 71.96 -5.57
N VAL A 559 -13.82 72.33 -4.99
CA VAL A 559 -14.70 73.38 -5.55
C VAL A 559 -14.36 74.71 -4.86
N PRO A 560 -14.05 75.81 -5.59
CA PRO A 560 -13.51 77.02 -4.95
C PRO A 560 -14.57 77.83 -4.20
N MET A 561 -14.20 78.34 -3.00
CA MET A 561 -14.91 79.47 -2.38
C MET A 561 -14.72 80.74 -3.21
N THR A 562 -15.82 81.47 -3.38
CA THR A 562 -15.88 82.78 -4.03
C THR A 562 -15.00 83.82 -3.33
N SER A 563 -14.00 84.36 -4.02
CA SER A 563 -13.51 85.71 -3.75
C SER A 563 -13.34 86.45 -5.08
N GLY A 564 -13.71 87.72 -5.07
CA GLY A 564 -13.98 88.52 -6.26
C GLY A 564 -12.75 88.74 -7.14
N GLY A 565 -12.95 88.48 -8.43
CA GLY A 565 -12.54 89.41 -9.47
C GLY A 565 -11.05 89.47 -9.83
N ILE A 566 -10.46 88.37 -10.31
CA ILE A 566 -9.47 88.42 -11.41
C ILE A 566 -9.76 87.23 -12.35
N LYS A 567 -9.91 87.53 -13.65
CA LYS A 567 -10.22 86.55 -14.70
C LYS A 567 -9.16 85.43 -14.75
N PRO A 568 -9.53 84.15 -14.77
CA PRO A 568 -8.59 83.06 -15.04
C PRO A 568 -8.34 82.98 -16.55
N GLN A 569 -7.08 83.12 -16.94
CA GLN A 569 -6.62 82.80 -18.28
C GLN A 569 -6.46 81.28 -18.36
N ALA A 570 -7.33 80.62 -19.14
CA ALA A 570 -7.33 79.18 -19.32
C ALA A 570 -6.05 78.73 -20.05
N TYR A 571 -5.16 78.04 -19.34
CA TYR A 571 -4.12 77.23 -19.97
C TYR A 571 -4.64 75.81 -20.14
N LEU A 572 -5.20 75.55 -21.33
CA LEU A 572 -5.10 74.30 -22.09
C LEU A 572 -5.68 74.64 -23.47
N SER A 573 -4.85 74.54 -24.51
CA SER A 573 -5.29 74.86 -25.87
C SER A 573 -6.43 73.90 -26.27
N PRO A 574 -7.46 74.35 -27.01
CA PRO A 574 -8.56 73.50 -27.48
C PRO A 574 -8.09 72.23 -28.21
N ASN A 575 -6.90 72.28 -28.82
CA ASN A 575 -6.29 71.16 -29.53
C ASN A 575 -5.87 70.02 -28.59
N THR A 576 -5.39 70.33 -27.37
CA THR A 576 -4.91 69.31 -26.42
C THR A 576 -6.06 68.49 -25.83
N LEU A 577 -7.22 69.11 -25.61
CA LEU A 577 -8.41 68.42 -25.11
C LEU A 577 -9.00 67.49 -26.17
N VAL A 578 -8.97 67.91 -27.44
CA VAL A 578 -9.40 67.10 -28.59
C VAL A 578 -8.45 65.92 -28.78
N GLU A 579 -7.14 66.12 -28.68
CA GLU A 579 -6.14 65.04 -28.77
C GLU A 579 -6.27 64.02 -27.64
N MET A 580 -6.51 64.46 -26.39
CA MET A 580 -6.76 63.53 -25.28
C MET A 580 -8.07 62.75 -25.45
N THR A 581 -9.12 63.40 -25.95
CA THR A 581 -10.41 62.73 -26.21
C THR A 581 -10.27 61.71 -27.34
N LEU A 582 -9.51 62.04 -28.39
CA LEU A 582 -9.22 61.14 -29.49
C LEU A 582 -8.33 59.96 -29.03
N GLY A 583 -7.33 60.23 -28.18
CA GLY A 583 -6.47 59.21 -27.58
C GLY A 583 -7.21 58.24 -26.67
N MET A 584 -8.12 58.74 -25.81
CA MET A 584 -8.97 57.88 -24.98
C MET A 584 -9.96 57.06 -25.79
N LYS A 585 -10.49 57.61 -26.88
CA LYS A 585 -11.37 56.86 -27.79
C LYS A 585 -10.62 55.74 -28.50
N LYS A 586 -9.39 56.02 -28.96
CA LYS A 586 -8.51 55.02 -29.57
C LYS A 586 -8.13 53.92 -28.59
N LEU A 587 -7.77 54.27 -27.35
CA LEU A 587 -7.43 53.28 -26.32
C LEU A 587 -8.63 52.38 -25.97
N LYS A 588 -9.85 52.94 -25.95
CA LYS A 588 -11.08 52.18 -25.76
C LYS A 588 -11.31 51.17 -26.91
N GLU A 589 -11.13 51.61 -28.16
CA GLU A 589 -11.25 50.74 -29.33
C GLU A 589 -10.19 49.62 -29.31
N GLU A 590 -8.95 49.92 -28.89
CA GLU A 590 -7.88 48.93 -28.72
C GLU A 590 -8.20 47.92 -27.59
N MET A 591 -8.74 48.37 -26.45
CA MET A 591 -9.17 47.47 -25.36
C MET A 591 -10.37 46.60 -25.75
N GLU A 592 -11.33 47.13 -26.50
CA GLU A 592 -12.45 46.35 -27.04
C GLU A 592 -11.95 45.28 -28.03
N GLY A 593 -10.91 45.59 -28.82
CA GLY A 593 -10.20 44.63 -29.66
C GLY A 593 -9.56 43.49 -28.87
N VAL A 594 -8.82 43.80 -27.80
CA VAL A 594 -8.17 42.80 -26.93
C VAL A 594 -9.20 41.90 -26.23
N VAL A 595 -10.33 42.46 -25.77
CA VAL A 595 -11.41 41.67 -25.18
C VAL A 595 -12.02 40.71 -26.20
N LYS A 596 -12.17 41.15 -27.46
CA LYS A 596 -12.67 40.31 -28.55
C LYS A 596 -11.68 39.19 -28.90
N GLU A 597 -10.38 39.48 -28.96
CA GLU A 597 -9.34 38.47 -29.15
C GLU A 597 -9.30 37.46 -28.00
N LEU A 598 -9.45 37.90 -26.76
CA LEU A 598 -9.57 37.02 -25.58
C LEU A 598 -10.81 36.12 -25.66
N ALA A 599 -11.95 36.66 -26.11
CA ALA A 599 -13.17 35.89 -26.31
C ALA A 599 -13.02 34.87 -27.45
N GLU A 600 -12.37 35.24 -28.56
CA GLU A 600 -12.07 34.33 -29.67
C GLU A 600 -11.06 33.25 -29.27
N ASN A 601 -10.04 33.58 -28.47
CA ASN A 601 -9.09 32.61 -27.92
C ASN A 601 -9.76 31.61 -26.97
N ASN A 602 -10.67 32.09 -26.10
CA ASN A 602 -11.46 31.20 -25.26
C ASN A 602 -12.37 30.28 -26.09
N LEU A 603 -12.98 30.79 -27.17
CA LEU A 603 -13.78 29.98 -28.09
C LEU A 603 -12.92 28.95 -28.84
N PHE A 604 -11.67 29.29 -29.17
CA PHE A 604 -10.69 28.38 -29.77
C PHE A 604 -10.28 27.27 -28.80
N LEU A 605 -10.06 27.59 -27.53
CA LEU A 605 -9.76 26.63 -26.47
C LEU A 605 -10.93 25.67 -26.21
N GLU A 606 -12.17 26.16 -26.23
CA GLU A 606 -13.37 25.33 -26.12
C GLU A 606 -13.57 24.38 -27.33
N ARG A 607 -13.23 24.84 -28.55
CA ARG A 607 -13.22 23.99 -29.75
C ARG A 607 -12.11 22.95 -29.75
N PHE A 608 -10.94 23.27 -29.20
CA PHE A 608 -9.86 22.29 -29.00
C PHE A 608 -10.21 21.26 -27.92
N GLY A 609 -10.87 21.68 -26.84
CA GLY A 609 -11.35 20.79 -25.79
C GLY A 609 -12.46 19.83 -26.25
N THR A 610 -13.17 20.15 -27.33
CA THR A 610 -14.18 19.26 -27.93
C THR A 610 -13.59 18.35 -29.02
N LEU A 611 -12.56 18.78 -29.76
CA LEU A 611 -11.85 17.96 -30.75
C LEU A 611 -10.96 16.85 -30.15
N THR A 612 -10.50 16.99 -28.90
CA THR A 612 -9.73 15.94 -28.22
C THR A 612 -10.59 14.81 -27.66
N VAL A 613 -11.91 14.96 -27.60
CA VAL A 613 -12.84 13.93 -27.12
C VAL A 613 -13.23 12.93 -28.22
N ASP A 614 -13.14 13.31 -29.50
CA ASP A 614 -13.55 12.47 -30.64
C ASP A 614 -12.40 11.67 -31.31
N VAL A 615 -11.15 11.76 -30.82
CA VAL A 615 -10.04 10.92 -31.31
C VAL A 615 -10.01 9.53 -30.65
N ASP A 616 -10.73 9.32 -29.54
CA ASP A 616 -10.84 8.01 -28.86
C ASP A 616 -12.06 7.17 -29.32
N ARG A 617 -12.70 7.53 -30.45
CA ARG A 617 -13.76 6.73 -31.11
C ARG A 617 -13.48 6.41 -32.58
N MET A 618 -12.22 6.11 -32.91
CA MET A 618 -11.85 5.30 -34.07
C MET A 618 -10.92 4.16 -33.68
#